data_AF-A0A3E3I511-F1
#
_entry.id   AF-A0A3E3I511-F1
#
_cell.length_a   1.000
_cell.length_b   1.000
_cell.length_c   1.000
_cell.angle_alpha   90.00
_cell.angle_beta   90.00
_cell.angle_gamma   90.00
#
_symmetry.space_group_name_H-M   'P 1'
#
loop_
_entity.id
_entity.type
_entity.pdbx_description
1 polymer ?
#
loop_
_entity_poly.entity_id
_entity_poly.type
_entity_poly.pdbx_seq_one_letter_code
_entity_poly.pdbx_strand_id
1 'polypeptide(L)'
;MVENYTFIGWCGLDGETVGKLHIFYSIDKAFRNKGYATQCAEKLLSYAFDVAQVPFVNGGCDKNNIASYRVMEKIGMIKDCYDENGDPLFFISKEMYQEISNNTNCL
;
A
#
# COMPACT_ATOMS: atom_id res chain seq x y z
N MET A 1 13.25 6.68 1.39
CA MET A 1 12.55 7.70 2.20
C MET A 1 13.57 8.36 3.12
N VAL A 2 13.49 9.68 3.29
CA VAL A 2 14.47 10.44 4.10
C VAL A 2 13.74 11.47 4.98
N GLU A 3 14.09 11.56 6.27
CA GLU A 3 13.68 12.64 7.20
C GLU A 3 14.97 13.29 7.74
N ASN A 4 15.12 14.62 7.61
CA ASN A 4 16.30 15.36 8.07
C ASN A 4 17.64 14.73 7.66
N TYR A 5 17.79 14.41 6.36
CA TYR A 5 18.96 13.74 5.78
C TYR A 5 19.23 12.32 6.31
N THR A 6 18.34 11.76 7.14
CA THR A 6 18.43 10.39 7.65
C THR A 6 17.59 9.46 6.79
N PHE A 7 18.16 8.34 6.34
CA PHE A 7 17.39 7.29 5.67
C PHE A 7 16.44 6.62 6.68
N ILE A 8 15.13 6.63 6.39
CA ILE A 8 14.10 6.14 7.32
C ILE A 8 13.37 4.89 6.82
N GLY A 9 13.68 4.42 5.61
CA GLY A 9 12.99 3.31 4.99
C GLY A 9 12.88 3.40 3.48
N TRP A 10 12.19 2.44 2.91
CA TRP A 10 11.99 2.29 1.47
C TRP A 10 10.62 1.68 1.17
N CYS A 11 10.11 1.95 -0.02
CA CYS A 11 8.81 1.50 -0.49
C CYS A 11 8.84 1.38 -2.00
N GLY A 12 7.92 0.61 -2.57
CA GLY A 12 7.81 0.46 -4.01
C GLY A 12 6.67 -0.42 -4.44
N LEU A 13 6.62 -0.61 -5.75
CA LEU A 13 5.76 -1.56 -6.45
C LEU A 13 6.69 -2.54 -7.17
N ASP A 14 6.49 -3.84 -6.95
CA ASP A 14 7.20 -4.91 -7.66
C ASP A 14 6.19 -5.83 -8.35
N GLY A 15 6.58 -6.56 -9.38
CA GLY A 15 5.69 -7.49 -10.06
C GLY A 15 6.38 -8.25 -11.18
N GLU A 16 6.07 -9.53 -11.29
CA GLU A 16 6.64 -10.42 -12.31
C GLU A 16 6.16 -10.10 -13.73
N THR A 17 4.98 -9.48 -13.86
CA THR A 17 4.36 -9.14 -15.15
C THR A 17 3.70 -7.77 -15.11
N VAL A 18 3.66 -7.11 -16.28
CA VAL A 18 2.96 -5.84 -16.47
C VAL A 18 1.49 -6.04 -16.08
N GLY A 19 1.03 -5.27 -15.09
CA GLY A 19 -0.35 -5.28 -14.61
C GLY A 19 -0.63 -6.10 -13.35
N LYS A 20 0.39 -6.76 -12.78
CA LYS A 20 0.28 -7.47 -11.48
C LYS A 20 1.30 -6.93 -10.49
N LEU A 21 1.06 -5.72 -10.00
CA LEU A 21 1.97 -5.07 -9.05
C LEU A 21 1.60 -5.42 -7.61
N HIS A 22 2.62 -5.62 -6.78
CA HIS A 22 2.58 -5.78 -5.34
C HIS A 22 3.19 -4.55 -4.68
N ILE A 23 2.44 -3.94 -3.76
CA ILE A 23 2.93 -2.84 -2.95
C ILE A 23 3.73 -3.37 -1.76
N PHE A 24 4.86 -2.72 -1.48
CA PHE A 24 5.66 -3.02 -0.29
C PHE A 24 6.23 -1.73 0.31
N TYR A 25 6.50 -1.79 1.61
CA TYR A 25 7.20 -0.73 2.33
C TYR A 25 7.84 -1.28 3.60
N SER A 26 8.93 -0.65 4.02
CA SER A 26 9.59 -0.91 5.30
C SER A 26 10.06 0.42 5.89
N ILE A 27 9.67 0.65 7.14
CA ILE A 27 10.01 1.85 7.92
C ILE A 27 10.89 1.42 9.09
N ASP A 28 12.01 2.11 9.25
CA ASP A 28 12.89 1.95 10.39
C ASP A 28 12.11 2.13 11.70
N LYS A 29 12.40 1.29 12.69
CA LYS A 29 11.64 1.21 13.95
C LYS A 29 11.55 2.56 14.67
N ALA A 30 12.60 3.38 14.62
CA ALA A 30 12.64 4.70 15.26
C ALA A 30 11.68 5.72 14.61
N PHE A 31 11.22 5.43 13.40
CA PHE A 31 10.41 6.33 12.57
C PHE A 31 8.97 5.84 12.36
N ARG A 32 8.57 4.75 13.02
CA ARG A 32 7.20 4.21 12.98
C ARG A 32 6.23 5.11 13.76
N ASN A 33 4.92 4.89 13.56
CA ASN A 33 3.83 5.66 14.18
C ASN A 33 3.78 7.16 13.82
N LYS A 34 4.56 7.61 12.83
CA LYS A 34 4.53 8.97 12.28
C LYS A 34 3.70 9.10 10.99
N GLY A 35 3.08 8.01 10.53
CA GLY A 35 2.25 7.99 9.31
C GLY A 35 3.00 7.81 7.99
N TYR A 36 4.33 7.63 8.00
CA TYR A 36 5.12 7.49 6.78
C TYR A 36 4.74 6.31 5.89
N ALA A 37 4.44 5.15 6.50
CA ALA A 37 4.00 3.97 5.74
C ALA A 37 2.73 4.26 4.94
N THR A 38 1.72 4.86 5.57
CA THR A 38 0.47 5.26 4.92
C THR A 38 0.72 6.25 3.79
N GLN A 39 1.44 7.36 4.06
CA GLN A 39 1.70 8.39 3.05
C GLN A 39 2.43 7.84 1.83
N CYS A 40 3.43 6.98 2.06
CA CYS A 40 4.16 6.36 0.96
C CYS A 40 3.28 5.40 0.16
N ALA A 41 2.47 4.58 0.85
CA ALA A 41 1.59 3.64 0.19
C ALA A 41 0.49 4.34 -0.64
N GLU A 42 -0.09 5.43 -0.14
CA GLU A 42 -1.04 6.28 -0.88
C GLU A 42 -0.41 6.84 -2.16
N LYS A 43 0.83 7.35 -2.08
CA LYS A 43 1.55 7.86 -3.25
C LYS A 43 1.89 6.77 -4.26
N LEU A 44 2.19 5.56 -3.81
CA LEU A 44 2.42 4.42 -4.69
C LEU A 44 1.13 3.99 -5.39
N LEU A 45 -0.02 3.96 -4.70
CA LEU A 45 -1.31 3.67 -5.35
C LEU A 45 -1.69 4.74 -6.38
N SER A 46 -1.52 6.02 -6.06
CA SER A 46 -1.73 7.10 -7.04
C SER A 46 -0.82 6.92 -8.26
N TYR A 47 0.47 6.63 -8.08
CA TYR A 47 1.35 6.33 -9.21
C TYR A 47 0.87 5.11 -10.01
N ALA A 48 0.51 4.02 -9.33
CA ALA A 48 0.07 2.78 -9.97
C ALA A 48 -1.15 3.02 -10.87
N PHE A 49 -2.14 3.78 -10.40
CA PHE A 49 -3.41 3.96 -11.11
C PHE A 49 -3.42 5.17 -12.04
N ASP A 50 -2.82 6.29 -11.65
CA ASP A 50 -2.86 7.55 -12.40
C ASP A 50 -1.77 7.62 -13.48
N VAL A 51 -0.61 6.99 -13.24
CA VAL A 51 0.54 7.06 -14.15
C VAL A 51 0.78 5.71 -14.84
N ALA A 52 0.95 4.64 -14.07
CA ALA A 52 1.22 3.31 -14.64
C ALA A 52 -0.05 2.64 -15.19
N GLN A 53 -1.24 3.16 -14.85
CA GLN A 53 -2.54 2.73 -15.37
C GLN A 53 -2.79 1.22 -15.21
N VAL A 54 -2.28 0.61 -14.13
CA VAL A 54 -2.49 -0.82 -13.87
C VAL A 54 -3.94 -1.08 -13.46
N PRO A 55 -4.51 -2.27 -13.78
CA PRO A 55 -5.90 -2.58 -13.43
C PRO A 55 -6.10 -2.77 -11.92
N PHE A 56 -5.07 -3.25 -11.22
CA PHE A 56 -5.11 -3.49 -9.78
C PHE A 56 -3.72 -3.51 -9.14
N VAL A 57 -3.69 -3.42 -7.82
CA VAL A 57 -2.50 -3.59 -6.98
C VAL A 57 -2.80 -4.57 -5.86
N ASN A 58 -1.89 -5.52 -5.65
CA ASN A 58 -1.90 -6.46 -4.54
C ASN A 58 -1.02 -5.98 -3.39
N GLY A 59 -1.21 -6.55 -2.22
CA GLY A 59 -0.36 -6.35 -1.04
C GLY A 59 -0.49 -7.52 -0.08
N GLY A 60 0.38 -7.56 0.93
CA GLY A 60 0.30 -8.55 1.98
C GLY A 60 1.24 -8.22 3.12
N CYS A 61 0.96 -8.75 4.30
CA CYS A 61 1.82 -8.60 5.48
C CYS A 61 1.71 -9.83 6.38
N ASP A 62 2.74 -10.07 7.19
CA ASP A 62 2.68 -11.06 8.28
C ASP A 62 1.41 -10.87 9.12
N LYS A 63 0.71 -11.97 9.44
CA LYS A 63 -0.54 -11.96 10.21
C LYS A 63 -0.44 -11.31 11.58
N ASN A 64 0.76 -11.25 12.17
CA ASN A 64 1.02 -10.57 13.44
C ASN A 64 1.37 -9.09 13.25
N ASN A 65 1.59 -8.63 12.02
CA ASN A 65 1.90 -7.24 11.71
C ASN A 65 0.63 -6.39 11.58
N ILE A 66 0.01 -6.15 12.74
CA ILE A 66 -1.21 -5.33 12.87
C ILE A 66 -1.01 -3.92 12.31
N ALA A 67 0.21 -3.38 12.36
CA ALA A 67 0.51 -2.04 11.84
C ALA A 67 0.36 -1.99 10.31
N SER A 68 0.95 -2.95 9.58
CA SER A 68 0.81 -3.02 8.11
C SER A 68 -0.61 -3.35 7.68
N TYR A 69 -1.30 -4.24 8.41
CA TYR A 69 -2.71 -4.54 8.17
C TYR A 69 -3.56 -3.26 8.17
N ARG A 70 -3.43 -2.44 9.23
CA ARG A 70 -4.13 -1.16 9.34
C ARG A 70 -3.76 -0.15 8.27
N VAL A 71 -2.50 -0.15 7.81
CA VAL A 71 -2.09 0.70 6.69
C VAL A 71 -2.82 0.28 5.42
N MET A 72 -2.91 -1.01 5.12
CA MET A 72 -3.60 -1.52 3.93
C MET A 72 -5.09 -1.17 3.95
N GLU A 73 -5.77 -1.35 5.09
CA GLU A 73 -7.16 -0.91 5.24
C GLU A 73 -7.31 0.60 5.05
N LYS A 74 -6.42 1.40 5.66
CA LYS A 74 -6.51 2.86 5.62
C LYS A 74 -6.36 3.42 4.20
N ILE A 75 -5.53 2.80 3.37
CA ILE A 75 -5.33 3.23 1.97
C ILE A 75 -6.40 2.64 1.02
N GLY A 76 -7.44 2.00 1.55
CA GLY A 76 -8.57 1.51 0.78
C GLY A 76 -8.39 0.11 0.19
N MET A 77 -7.34 -0.63 0.54
CA MET A 77 -7.21 -2.02 0.12
C MET A 77 -8.12 -2.92 0.93
N ILE A 78 -8.69 -3.92 0.26
CA ILE A 78 -9.56 -4.93 0.87
C ILE A 78 -8.78 -6.22 1.12
N LYS A 79 -8.99 -6.84 2.28
CA LYS A 79 -8.43 -8.16 2.59
C LYS A 79 -9.16 -9.23 1.78
N ASP A 80 -8.51 -9.77 0.76
CA ASP A 80 -9.08 -10.75 -0.15
C ASP A 80 -9.02 -12.16 0.44
N CYS A 81 -7.82 -12.70 0.62
CA CYS A 81 -7.59 -14.08 1.07
C CYS A 81 -6.41 -14.17 2.07
N TYR A 82 -5.98 -15.39 2.37
CA TYR A 82 -4.77 -15.69 3.13
C TYR A 82 -3.83 -16.54 2.27
N ASP A 83 -2.53 -16.37 2.44
CA ASP A 83 -1.54 -17.26 1.84
C ASP A 83 -1.43 -18.60 2.61
N GLU A 84 -0.48 -19.45 2.18
CA GLU A 84 -0.23 -20.76 2.80
C GLU A 84 0.23 -20.67 4.28
N ASN A 85 0.78 -19.55 4.71
CA ASN A 85 1.23 -19.30 6.08
C ASN A 85 0.13 -18.67 6.95
N GLY A 86 -1.04 -18.37 6.36
CA GLY A 86 -2.14 -17.67 7.00
C GLY A 86 -1.92 -16.16 7.07
N ASP A 87 -1.02 -15.61 6.26
CA ASP A 87 -0.77 -14.18 6.17
C ASP A 87 -1.82 -13.53 5.25
N PRO A 88 -2.45 -12.42 5.67
CA PRO A 88 -3.50 -11.78 4.89
C PRO A 88 -2.95 -11.17 3.60
N LEU A 89 -3.63 -11.46 2.50
CA LEU A 89 -3.42 -10.85 1.20
C LEU A 89 -4.50 -9.81 0.92
N PHE A 90 -4.08 -8.71 0.33
CA PHE A 90 -4.90 -7.53 0.07
C PHE A 90 -4.90 -7.17 -1.41
N PHE A 91 -5.96 -6.51 -1.83
CA PHE A 91 -6.19 -6.09 -3.20
C PHE A 91 -6.89 -4.74 -3.25
N ILE A 92 -6.64 -3.95 -4.29
CA ILE A 92 -7.46 -2.81 -4.69
C ILE A 92 -7.48 -2.69 -6.21
N SER A 93 -8.67 -2.54 -6.81
CA SER A 93 -8.81 -2.27 -8.24
C SER A 93 -8.78 -0.77 -8.53
N LYS A 94 -8.51 -0.43 -9.79
CA LYS A 94 -8.55 0.96 -10.25
C LYS A 94 -9.92 1.60 -10.04
N GLU A 95 -11.00 0.85 -10.26
CA GLU A 95 -12.38 1.32 -10.06
C GLU A 95 -12.62 1.66 -8.58
N MET A 96 -12.24 0.77 -7.66
CA MET A 96 -12.35 1.02 -6.22
C MET A 96 -11.55 2.25 -5.79
N TYR A 97 -10.31 2.38 -6.29
CA TYR A 97 -9.47 3.55 -6.02
C TYR A 97 -10.13 4.87 -6.47
N GLN A 98 -10.74 4.87 -7.65
CA GLN A 98 -11.44 6.04 -8.20
C GLN A 98 -12.69 6.38 -7.39
N GLU A 99 -13.49 5.38 -6.97
CA GLU A 99 -14.66 5.59 -6.11
C GLU A 99 -14.27 6.25 -4.78
N ILE A 100 -13.23 5.75 -4.12
CA ILE A 100 -12.72 6.31 -2.85
C ILE A 100 -12.23 7.76 -3.06
N SER A 101 -11.48 7.99 -4.13
CA SER A 101 -10.92 9.32 -4.43
C SER A 101 -12.02 10.35 -4.72
N ASN A 102 -13.07 9.96 -5.44
CA ASN A 102 -14.21 10.83 -5.74
C ASN A 102 -15.03 11.19 -4.50
N ASN A 103 -15.19 10.23 -3.57
CA ASN A 103 -15.91 10.45 -2.32
C ASN A 103 -15.13 11.36 -1.34
N THR A 104 -13.80 11.30 -1.37
CA THR A 104 -12.95 12.11 -0.47
C THR A 104 -12.84 13.56 -0.92
N ASN A 105 -12.95 13.84 -2.22
CA ASN A 105 -12.94 15.20 -2.78
C ASN A 105 -14.30 15.94 -2.67
N CYS A 106 -15.33 15.29 -2.12
CA CYS A 106 -16.67 15.87 -1.95
C CYS A 106 -16.96 16.42 -0.52
N LEU A 107 -15.94 16.54 0.34
CA LEU A 107 -16.01 17.16 1.67
C LEU A 107 -15.09 18.38 1.75
#